data_AF-W4MC00-F1
#
_entry.id   AF-W4MC00-F1
#
_cell.length_a   1.000
_cell.length_b   1.000
_cell.length_c   1.000
_cell.angle_alpha   90.00
_cell.angle_beta   90.00
_cell.angle_gamma   90.00
#
_symmetry.space_group_name_H-M   'P 1'
#
loop_
_entity.id
_entity.type
_entity.pdbx_description
1 polymer ?
#
loop_
_entity_poly.entity_id
_entity_poly.type
_entity_poly.pdbx_seq_one_letter_code
_entity_poly.pdbx_strand_id
1 'polypeptide(L)' 'MIANLTEYHKAQEEIRVLEKRLEQLQQTYPIGSKGFTKAGIRKMIARLHEELAVYEGSEEARQPDSNLNPQ' A
#
# COMPACT_ATOMS: atom_id res chain seq x y z
N MET A 1 -8.69 -3.66 -6.05
CA MET A 1 -9.24 -4.03 -4.74
C MET A 1 -8.60 -5.34 -4.34
N ILE A 2 -7.94 -5.36 -3.21
CA ILE A 2 -7.24 -6.52 -2.66
C ILE A 2 -8.26 -7.40 -1.95
N ALA A 3 -8.37 -8.66 -2.35
CA ALA A 3 -9.39 -9.59 -1.86
C ALA A 3 -8.80 -10.87 -1.24
N ASN A 4 -7.49 -11.11 -1.41
CA ASN A 4 -6.81 -12.29 -0.90
C ASN A 4 -5.35 -12.01 -0.55
N LEU A 5 -4.74 -12.95 0.18
CA LEU A 5 -3.36 -12.86 0.65
C LEU A 5 -2.33 -12.73 -0.48
N THR A 6 -2.59 -13.33 -1.66
CA THR A 6 -1.67 -13.21 -2.80
C THR A 6 -1.66 -11.80 -3.37
N GLU A 7 -2.84 -11.17 -3.50
CA GLU A 7 -2.97 -9.77 -3.91
C GLU A 7 -2.40 -8.82 -2.87
N TYR A 8 -2.57 -9.13 -1.57
CA TYR A 8 -1.98 -8.39 -0.47
C TYR A 8 -0.45 -8.35 -0.58
N HIS A 9 0.20 -9.51 -0.74
CA HIS A 9 1.65 -9.56 -0.91
C HIS A 9 2.15 -8.88 -2.19
N LYS A 10 1.40 -9.01 -3.29
CA LYS A 10 1.73 -8.30 -4.54
C LYS A 10 1.67 -6.79 -4.37
N ALA A 11 0.64 -6.28 -3.69
CA ALA A 11 0.50 -4.85 -3.41
C ALA A 11 1.62 -4.33 -2.51
N GLN A 12 2.04 -5.10 -1.50
CA GLN A 12 3.20 -4.75 -0.68
C GLN A 12 4.49 -4.67 -1.50
N GLU A 13 4.73 -5.61 -2.41
CA GLU A 13 5.90 -5.58 -3.29
C GLU A 13 5.84 -4.42 -4.27
N GLU A 14 4.66 -4.12 -4.82
CA GLU A 14 4.45 -2.99 -5.72
C GLU A 14 4.74 -1.65 -5.02
N ILE A 15 4.33 -1.48 -3.76
CA ILE A 15 4.68 -0.31 -2.96
C ILE A 15 6.21 -0.15 -2.87
N ARG A 16 6.96 -1.20 -2.53
CA ARG A 16 8.43 -1.14 -2.42
C ARG A 16 9.09 -0.73 -3.75
N VAL A 17 8.59 -1.27 -4.87
CA VAL A 17 9.08 -0.91 -6.21
C VAL A 17 8.80 0.56 -6.52
N LEU A 18 7.59 1.05 -6.21
CA LEU A 18 7.19 2.43 -6.42
C LEU A 18 7.99 3.40 -5.53
N GLU A 19 8.25 3.05 -4.27
CA GLU A 19 9.08 3.83 -3.35
C GLU A 19 10.51 3.95 -3.86
N LYS A 20 11.14 2.83 -4.25
CA LYS A 20 12.48 2.84 -4.85
C LYS A 20 12.54 3.72 -6.11
N ARG A 21 11.51 3.64 -6.96
CA ARG A 21 11.42 4.48 -8.15
C ARG A 21 11.24 5.96 -7.80
N LEU A 22 10.47 6.27 -6.76
CA LEU A 22 10.29 7.63 -6.27
C LEU A 22 11.60 8.21 -5.74
N GLU A 23 12.34 7.42 -4.96
CA GLU A 23 13.65 7.80 -4.42
C GLU A 23 14.63 8.11 -5.55
N GLN A 24 14.74 7.22 -6.54
CA GLN A 24 15.57 7.44 -7.73
C GLN A 24 15.18 8.75 -8.45
N LEU A 25 13.88 8.98 -8.68
CA LEU A 25 13.41 10.22 -9.31
C LEU A 25 13.68 11.47 -8.48
N GLN A 26 13.66 11.36 -7.15
CA GLN A 26 14.02 12.46 -6.26
C GLN A 26 15.50 12.79 -6.33
N GLN A 27 16.37 11.78 -6.44
CA GLN A 27 17.81 11.96 -6.62
C GLN A 27 18.15 12.54 -8.01
N THR A 28 17.54 12.02 -9.08
CA THR A 28 17.84 12.45 -10.47
C THR A 28 17.35 13.85 -10.78
N TYR A 29 16.21 14.27 -10.21
CA TYR A 29 15.60 15.56 -10.51
C TYR A 29 15.39 16.35 -9.22
N PRO A 30 16.36 17.14 -8.75
CA PRO A 30 16.15 17.98 -7.57
C PRO A 30 15.02 19.01 -7.77
N ILE A 31 14.59 19.57 -6.64
CA ILE A 31 13.42 20.44 -6.46
C ILE A 31 13.27 21.45 -7.61
N GLY A 32 12.09 21.49 -8.24
CA GLY A 32 11.76 22.42 -9.35
C GLY A 32 11.48 21.75 -10.69
N SER A 33 11.84 20.47 -10.88
CA SER A 33 11.42 19.68 -12.04
C SER A 33 9.92 19.35 -11.94
N LYS A 34 9.09 20.09 -12.69
CA LYS A 34 7.66 19.80 -12.84
C LYS A 34 7.49 18.53 -13.67
N GLY A 35 7.22 17.41 -13.01
CA GLY A 35 7.03 16.12 -13.67
C GLY A 35 5.85 15.36 -13.09
N PHE A 36 4.94 14.97 -13.99
CA PHE A 36 3.78 14.08 -13.79
C PHE A 36 4.14 12.75 -13.05
N THR A 37 5.42 12.40 -12.96
CA THR A 37 5.92 11.13 -12.44
C THR A 37 6.00 11.07 -10.91
N LYS A 38 6.49 12.09 -10.20
CA LYS A 38 6.64 12.04 -8.73
C LYS A 38 5.29 12.07 -8.02
N ALA A 39 4.41 12.98 -8.45
CA ALA A 39 3.06 13.08 -7.90
C ALA A 39 2.23 11.85 -8.26
N GLY A 40 2.37 11.33 -9.48
CA GLY A 40 1.71 10.09 -9.91
C GLY A 40 2.11 8.89 -9.05
N ILE A 41 3.40 8.67 -8.84
CA ILE A 41 3.90 7.57 -8.00
C ILE A 41 3.40 7.70 -6.56
N ARG A 42 3.45 8.90 -5.95
CA ARG A 42 2.89 9.11 -4.60
C ARG A 42 1.40 8.80 -4.53
N LYS A 43 0.62 9.15 -5.55
CA LYS A 43 -0.82 8.82 -5.62
C LYS A 43 -1.05 7.32 -5.75
N MET A 44 -0.22 6.62 -6.53
CA MET A 44 -0.30 5.16 -6.65
C MET A 44 0.02 4.46 -5.33
N ILE A 45 1.09 4.88 -4.63
CA ILE A 45 1.44 4.37 -3.30
C ILE A 45 0.27 4.60 -2.32
N ALA A 46 -0.28 5.82 -2.27
CA ALA A 46 -1.40 6.14 -1.39
C ALA A 46 -2.62 5.26 -1.64
N ARG A 47 -2.96 5.02 -2.91
CA ARG A 47 -4.06 4.12 -3.29
C ARG A 47 -3.79 2.68 -2.84
N LEU A 48 -2.58 2.17 -3.01
CA LEU A 48 -2.25 0.80 -2.58
C LEU A 48 -2.36 0.65 -1.05
N HIS A 49 -1.91 1.66 -0.28
CA HIS A 49 -2.12 1.67 1.17
C HIS A 49 -3.60 1.68 1.56
N GLU A 50 -4.43 2.45 0.86
CA GLU A 50 -5.89 2.45 1.09
C GLU A 50 -6.49 1.07 0.81
N GLU A 51 -6.12 0.43 -0.31
CA GLU A 51 -6.61 -0.92 -0.63
C GLU A 51 -6.12 -1.98 0.39
N LEU A 52 -4.91 -1.85 0.93
CA LEU A 52 -4.39 -2.72 1.99
C LEU A 52 -5.16 -2.55 3.30
N ALA A 53 -5.40 -1.30 3.72
CA ALA A 53 -6.14 -0.99 4.94
C ALA A 53 -7.58 -1.53 4.89
N VAL A 54 -8.24 -1.47 3.73
CA VAL A 54 -9.57 -2.07 3.53
C VAL A 54 -9.52 -3.60 3.68
N TYR A 55 -8.50 -4.26 3.13
CA TYR A 55 -8.34 -5.70 3.27
C TYR A 55 -8.08 -6.09 4.73
N GLU A 56 -7.17 -5.41 5.42
CA GLU A 56 -6.82 -5.67 6.82
C GLU A 56 -8.03 -5.51 7.74
N GLY A 57 -8.77 -4.40 7.62
CA GLY A 57 -10.00 -4.20 8.41
C GLY A 57 -11.10 -5.23 8.10
N SER A 58 -11.14 -5.77 6.88
CA SER A 58 -12.06 -6.84 6.52
C SER A 58 -11.66 -8.19 7.11
N GLU A 59 -10.36 -8.49 7.19
CA GLU A 59 -9.85 -9.72 7.81
C GLU A 59 -9.98 -9.68 9.34
N GLU A 60 -9.76 -8.53 9.97
CA GLU A 60 -10.04 -8.31 11.40
C GLU A 60 -11.51 -8.58 11.72
N ALA A 61 -12.45 -8.10 10.89
CA ALA A 61 -13.87 -8.37 11.07
C ALA A 61 -14.26 -9.85 10.85
N ARG A 62 -13.48 -10.61 10.07
CA ARG A 62 -13.67 -12.05 9.82
C ARG A 62 -13.10 -12.93 10.91
N GLN A 63 -12.23 -12.41 11.76
CA GLN A 63 -11.80 -13.06 12.99
C GLN A 63 -12.68 -12.55 14.14
N PRO A 64 -13.89 -13.09 14.34
CA PRO A 64 -14.64 -12.77 15.56
C PRO A 64 -13.77 -13.20 16.74
N ASP A 65 -13.63 -12.29 17.72
CA ASP A 65 -12.97 -12.52 19.00
C ASP A 65 -13.13 -13.98 19.45
N SER A 66 -12.09 -14.79 19.25
CA SER A 66 -12.01 -16.14 19.80
C SER A 66 -11.64 -16.09 21.28
N ASN A 67 -12.00 -15.00 21.95
CA ASN A 67 -11.82 -14.73 23.37
C ASN A 67 -13.14 -14.82 24.16
N LEU A 68 -14.16 -15.48 23.63
CA LEU A 68 -15.24 -16.03 24.44
C LEU A 68 -14.86 -17.43 24.90
N ASN A 69 -14.01 -17.52 25.92
CA ASN A 69 -13.98 -18.70 26.77
C ASN A 69 -14.43 -18.29 28.19
N PRO A 70 -15.74 -18.38 28.50
CA PRO A 70 -16.19 -18.42 29.88
C PRO A 70 -16.20 -19.88 30.34
N GLN A 71 -15.18 -20.30 31.09
CA GLN A 71 -15.22 -21.17 32.29
C GLN A 71 -13.85 -21.72 32.63
#